data_AF-A0A955TUA9-F1
#
_entry.id   AF-A0A955TUA9-F1
#
_cell.length_a   1.000
_cell.length_b   1.000
_cell.length_c   1.000
_cell.angle_alpha   90.00
_cell.angle_beta   90.00
_cell.angle_gamma   90.00
#
_symmetry.space_group_name_H-M   'P 1'
#
loop_
_entity.id
_entity.type
_entity.pdbx_description
1 polymer ?
#
loop_
_entity_poly.entity_id
_entity_poly.type
_entity_poly.pdbx_seq_one_letter_code
_entity_poly.pdbx_strand_id
1 'polypeptide(L)'
;MTCQRHYITLMAFLTGVIITVGSHDPASAQMVQEIKAYRPSDSKMTWCGHRLLLKDVTSTKPLKMPVYKPPKGIGAPGGRVGGGTRGGEDPNMLRLFALVPDHLGLTIREQPSLYWYVSRSAPHRLVLTINHEELVKPVFEQTIAETVEAGIHSVNLQDLNVRLELEKEYRWFVELALDADYPARNTVAGGRIKRIAPPETLLAKLREAERQEVTSIYSEGGLWYEALASISNLIDRHPGNPVYPTWRNFLFQQVELDEIASEQDIAGVFDDSTFLPGEYEESGIPTLVGHTRK
;
A
#
# COMPACT_ATOMS: atom_id res chain seq x y z
N MET A 1 -20.24 -21.80 2.86
CA MET A 1 -21.30 -20.97 2.22
C MET A 1 -22.10 -20.27 3.32
N THR A 2 -21.57 -19.18 3.87
CA THR A 2 -22.16 -18.52 5.06
C THR A 2 -22.07 -16.99 5.02
N CYS A 3 -21.70 -16.42 3.87
CA CYS A 3 -21.65 -14.96 3.69
C CYS A 3 -22.97 -14.38 3.16
N GLN A 4 -23.81 -15.19 2.50
CA GLN A 4 -25.04 -14.72 1.84
C GLN A 4 -26.27 -14.64 2.76
N ARG A 5 -26.21 -15.21 3.97
CA ARG A 5 -27.35 -15.24 4.91
C ARG A 5 -27.49 -13.98 5.78
N HIS A 6 -26.40 -13.23 5.99
CA HIS A 6 -26.45 -11.99 6.77
C HIS A 6 -27.10 -10.84 6.01
N TYR A 7 -27.03 -10.85 4.67
CA TYR A 7 -27.63 -9.80 3.84
C TYR A 7 -29.17 -9.88 3.75
N ILE A 8 -29.73 -11.09 3.85
CA ILE A 8 -31.18 -11.31 3.76
C ILE A 8 -31.91 -10.91 5.07
N THR A 9 -31.21 -10.95 6.21
CA THR A 9 -31.83 -10.60 7.51
C THR A 9 -31.95 -9.08 7.71
N LEU A 10 -31.09 -8.28 7.08
CA LEU A 10 -31.15 -6.81 7.19
C LEU A 10 -32.25 -6.19 6.30
N MET A 11 -32.67 -6.86 5.23
CA MET A 11 -33.72 -6.36 4.32
C MET A 11 -35.15 -6.75 4.75
N ALA A 12 -35.33 -7.73 5.63
CA ALA A 12 -36.64 -8.16 6.11
C ALA A 12 -37.24 -7.22 7.18
N PHE A 13 -36.46 -6.27 7.73
CA PHE A 13 -36.97 -5.28 8.68
C PHE A 13 -37.72 -4.09 8.03
N LEU A 14 -37.77 -4.02 6.70
CA LEU A 14 -38.51 -3.00 5.96
C LEU A 14 -39.87 -3.47 5.40
N THR A 15 -40.20 -4.76 5.51
CA THR A 15 -41.52 -5.29 5.13
C THR A 15 -42.03 -6.22 6.21
N GLY A 16 -42.94 -5.73 7.05
CA GLY A 16 -43.39 -6.39 8.29
C GLY A 16 -44.01 -7.78 8.11
N VAL A 17 -43.17 -8.82 8.05
CA VAL A 17 -43.56 -10.23 8.11
C VAL A 17 -42.71 -10.91 9.18
N ILE A 18 -43.34 -11.39 10.26
CA ILE A 18 -42.67 -12.09 11.35
C ILE A 18 -42.75 -13.59 11.06
N ILE A 19 -41.62 -14.26 10.84
CA ILE A 19 -41.52 -15.72 10.89
C ILE A 19 -40.75 -16.07 12.17
N THR A 20 -41.42 -16.76 13.09
CA THR A 20 -40.82 -17.30 14.31
C THR A 20 -40.12 -18.61 13.99
N VAL A 21 -38.81 -18.68 14.22
CA VAL A 21 -38.07 -19.95 14.29
C VAL A 21 -37.31 -19.94 15.61
N GLY A 22 -37.71 -20.83 16.51
CA GLY A 22 -37.10 -20.97 17.83
C GLY A 22 -35.70 -21.59 17.73
N SER A 23 -34.72 -20.94 18.35
CA SER A 23 -33.37 -21.48 18.54
C SER A 23 -33.15 -21.85 20.01
N HIS A 24 -32.73 -23.11 20.22
CA HIS A 24 -32.26 -23.66 21.50
C HIS A 24 -30.83 -23.17 21.80
N ASP A 25 -30.70 -21.94 22.32
CA ASP A 25 -29.43 -21.47 22.90
C ASP A 25 -29.69 -20.58 24.14
N PRO A 26 -29.37 -21.04 25.36
CA PRO A 26 -29.69 -20.34 26.60
C PRO A 26 -28.94 -19.01 26.81
N ALA A 27 -27.85 -18.73 26.07
CA ALA A 27 -27.13 -17.46 26.18
C ALA A 27 -27.81 -16.29 25.44
N SER A 28 -28.67 -16.59 24.45
CA SER A 28 -29.45 -15.59 23.69
C SER A 28 -30.80 -15.24 24.34
N ALA A 29 -31.27 -16.07 25.29
CA ALA A 29 -32.52 -15.87 26.00
C ALA A 29 -32.46 -14.72 27.03
N GLN A 30 -31.28 -14.39 27.54
CA GLN A 30 -31.11 -13.37 28.58
C GLN A 30 -31.09 -11.93 28.02
N MET A 31 -30.66 -11.75 26.77
CA MET A 31 -30.73 -10.46 26.06
C MET A 31 -32.14 -10.15 25.51
N VAL A 32 -32.94 -11.18 25.22
CA VAL A 32 -34.31 -11.03 24.71
C VAL A 32 -35.34 -10.82 25.83
N GLN A 33 -35.04 -11.21 27.08
CA GLN A 33 -35.93 -10.93 28.21
C GLN A 33 -35.86 -9.48 28.72
N GLU A 34 -34.72 -8.80 28.59
CA GLU A 34 -34.63 -7.37 28.93
C GLU A 34 -35.34 -6.45 27.91
N ILE A 35 -35.51 -6.90 26.67
CA ILE A 35 -36.21 -6.14 25.62
C ILE A 35 -37.74 -6.33 25.68
N LYS A 36 -38.25 -7.39 26.33
CA LYS A 36 -39.69 -7.70 26.41
C LYS A 36 -40.45 -6.99 27.54
N ALA A 37 -39.78 -6.18 28.37
CA ALA A 37 -40.40 -5.49 29.50
C ALA A 37 -40.80 -4.02 29.23
N TYR A 38 -40.82 -3.55 27.98
CA TYR A 38 -41.27 -2.20 27.67
C TYR A 38 -42.54 -2.20 26.80
N ARG A 39 -43.68 -1.92 27.44
CA ARG A 39 -44.98 -1.68 26.80
C ARG A 39 -45.36 -0.22 27.09
N PRO A 40 -45.41 0.70 26.11
CA PRO A 40 -45.84 2.06 26.37
C PRO A 40 -47.37 2.11 26.37
N SER A 41 -47.98 2.25 27.54
CA SER A 41 -49.37 2.72 27.66
C SER A 41 -49.37 4.15 28.17
N ASP A 42 -49.81 5.04 27.28
CA ASP A 42 -50.48 6.31 27.51
C ASP A 42 -50.01 7.27 28.60
N SER A 43 -49.77 8.50 28.11
CA SER A 43 -50.00 9.79 28.77
C SER A 43 -48.88 10.39 29.63
N LYS A 44 -48.33 11.48 29.07
CA LYS A 44 -47.69 12.63 29.75
C LYS A 44 -46.33 12.35 30.41
N MET A 45 -45.24 12.84 29.80
CA MET A 45 -44.29 13.77 30.43
C MET A 45 -43.01 13.99 29.59
N THR A 46 -42.72 15.27 29.38
CA THR A 46 -41.42 15.95 29.20
C THR A 46 -40.22 15.16 28.67
N TRP A 47 -39.77 15.58 27.48
CA TRP A 47 -38.47 15.25 26.92
C TRP A 47 -37.31 15.83 27.76
N CYS A 48 -36.44 14.96 28.27
CA CYS A 48 -35.05 15.30 28.56
C CYS A 48 -34.16 14.43 27.68
N GLY A 49 -33.50 15.05 26.71
CA GLY A 49 -32.69 14.38 25.72
C GLY A 49 -31.49 13.67 26.34
N HIS A 50 -31.31 12.40 26.00
CA HIS A 50 -30.00 11.77 25.96
C HIS A 50 -29.73 11.37 24.51
N ARG A 51 -29.08 12.30 23.80
CA ARG A 51 -28.43 12.05 22.51
C ARG A 51 -27.32 11.03 22.78
N LEU A 52 -27.54 9.78 22.38
CA LEU A 52 -26.47 8.79 22.22
C LEU A 52 -25.45 9.38 21.24
N LEU A 53 -24.32 9.84 21.79
CA LEU A 53 -23.18 10.34 21.04
C LEU A 53 -22.46 9.14 20.44
N LEU A 54 -22.86 8.73 19.23
CA LEU A 54 -21.93 8.11 18.29
C LEU A 54 -20.92 9.19 17.91
N LYS A 55 -19.80 9.27 18.63
CA LYS A 55 -18.61 9.99 18.18
C LYS A 55 -17.94 9.17 17.09
N ASP A 56 -18.59 9.04 15.94
CA ASP A 56 -17.81 8.99 14.72
C ASP A 56 -17.31 10.42 14.52
N VAL A 57 -16.05 10.64 14.90
CA VAL A 57 -15.36 11.89 14.61
C VAL A 57 -15.19 11.93 13.10
N THR A 58 -16.22 12.38 12.40
CA THR A 58 -16.12 12.80 11.01
C THR A 58 -15.15 13.97 11.02
N SER A 59 -13.92 13.72 10.55
CA SER A 59 -12.96 14.78 10.29
C SER A 59 -13.67 15.90 9.52
N THR A 60 -13.56 17.12 10.02
CA THR A 60 -14.20 18.31 9.42
C THR A 60 -13.31 18.95 8.37
N LYS A 61 -12.07 18.46 8.21
CA LYS A 61 -11.08 19.03 7.32
C LYS A 61 -11.05 18.24 6.01
N PRO A 62 -11.01 18.90 4.83
CA PRO A 62 -10.96 18.20 3.56
C PRO A 62 -9.65 17.44 3.42
N LEU A 63 -9.75 16.23 2.85
CA LEU A 63 -8.60 15.43 2.45
C LEU A 63 -7.74 16.21 1.46
N LYS A 64 -6.47 16.44 1.81
CA LYS A 64 -5.51 17.16 0.98
C LYS A 64 -4.60 16.18 0.28
N MET A 65 -4.62 16.19 -1.05
CA MET A 65 -3.72 15.38 -1.88
C MET A 65 -2.24 15.70 -1.58
N PRO A 66 -1.38 14.69 -1.39
CA PRO A 66 0.01 14.91 -1.04
C PRO A 66 0.84 15.41 -2.24
N VAL A 67 1.59 16.48 -2.04
CA VAL A 67 2.54 17.03 -3.01
C VAL A 67 3.93 16.99 -2.40
N TYR A 68 4.80 16.16 -2.96
CA TYR A 68 6.19 16.02 -2.59
C TYR A 68 6.98 17.26 -3.02
N LYS A 69 7.74 17.82 -2.07
CA LYS A 69 8.67 18.91 -2.33
C LYS A 69 10.09 18.43 -2.04
N PRO A 70 10.89 18.11 -3.08
CA PRO A 70 12.29 17.78 -2.90
C PRO A 70 12.98 18.83 -2.03
N PRO A 71 13.69 18.42 -0.96
CA PRO A 71 14.50 19.34 -0.18
C PRO A 71 15.49 20.11 -1.06
N LYS A 72 15.85 21.33 -0.64
CA LYS A 72 16.80 22.15 -1.39
C LYS A 72 18.23 21.68 -1.13
N GLY A 73 19.10 21.76 -2.14
CA GLY A 73 20.54 21.52 -1.98
C GLY A 73 20.97 20.05 -1.92
N ILE A 74 20.15 19.12 -2.44
CA ILE A 74 20.42 17.67 -2.40
C ILE A 74 21.48 17.21 -3.43
N GLY A 75 22.00 18.13 -4.25
CA GLY A 75 22.94 17.82 -5.32
C GLY A 75 22.25 17.30 -6.58
N ALA A 76 23.05 16.83 -7.54
CA ALA A 76 22.55 16.36 -8.83
C ALA A 76 21.77 15.02 -8.71
N PRO A 77 20.89 14.71 -9.68
CA PRO A 77 20.20 13.41 -9.78
C PRO A 77 21.17 12.21 -9.80
N GLY A 78 20.65 11.01 -9.53
CA GLY A 78 21.43 9.78 -9.40
C GLY A 78 21.37 9.17 -7.99
N GLY A 79 20.33 9.51 -7.24
CA GLY A 79 20.07 8.94 -5.91
C GLY A 79 19.41 7.57 -5.94
N ARG A 80 18.91 7.13 -7.11
CA ARG A 80 18.22 5.87 -7.30
C ARG A 80 19.00 4.93 -8.22
N VAL A 81 19.05 3.66 -7.84
CA VAL A 81 19.50 2.56 -8.70
C VAL A 81 18.27 1.76 -9.11
N GLY A 82 18.02 1.68 -10.41
CA GLY A 82 16.93 0.89 -10.98
C GLY A 82 17.42 -0.49 -11.44
N GLY A 83 16.69 -1.54 -11.10
CA GLY A 83 16.92 -2.91 -11.58
C GLY A 83 16.18 -3.24 -12.89
N GLY A 84 15.43 -2.29 -13.44
CA GLY A 84 14.86 -2.41 -14.78
C GLY A 84 15.95 -2.19 -15.83
N THR A 85 16.55 -3.26 -16.35
CA THR A 85 17.44 -3.16 -17.51
C THR A 85 16.68 -2.47 -18.65
N ARG A 86 17.24 -1.36 -19.17
CA ARG A 86 16.80 -0.73 -20.42
C ARG A 86 17.13 -1.68 -21.58
N GLY A 87 16.32 -2.72 -21.75
CA GLY A 87 16.60 -3.82 -22.66
C GLY A 87 15.31 -4.56 -23.01
N GLY A 88 14.51 -3.94 -23.88
CA GLY A 88 13.39 -4.58 -24.56
C GLY A 88 12.13 -4.76 -23.71
N GLU A 89 11.01 -4.57 -24.37
CA GLU A 89 9.64 -4.80 -23.89
C GLU A 89 9.37 -6.30 -23.69
N ASP A 90 10.21 -7.02 -22.94
CA ASP A 90 9.87 -8.38 -22.52
C ASP A 90 9.02 -8.30 -21.24
N PRO A 91 7.69 -8.43 -21.33
CA PRO A 91 6.82 -8.46 -20.16
C PRO A 91 7.16 -9.64 -19.22
N ASN A 92 7.88 -10.66 -19.69
CA ASN A 92 8.33 -11.78 -18.90
C ASN A 92 9.69 -11.55 -18.20
N MET A 93 10.28 -10.36 -18.28
CA MET A 93 11.46 -10.06 -17.47
C MET A 93 11.05 -9.69 -16.03
N LEU A 94 11.70 -10.31 -15.05
CA LEU A 94 11.53 -9.94 -13.64
C LEU A 94 12.15 -8.55 -13.42
N ARG A 95 11.35 -7.60 -12.96
CA ARG A 95 11.77 -6.22 -12.69
C ARG A 95 11.73 -5.94 -11.19
N LEU A 96 12.73 -5.18 -10.74
CA LEU A 96 12.88 -4.75 -9.35
C LEU A 96 13.13 -3.25 -9.33
N PHE A 97 12.35 -2.53 -8.53
CA PHE A 97 12.46 -1.09 -8.39
C PHE A 97 12.47 -0.66 -6.92
N ALA A 98 13.38 0.23 -6.55
CA ALA A 98 13.33 0.91 -5.27
C ALA A 98 12.33 2.07 -5.34
N LEU A 99 11.42 2.15 -4.38
CA LEU A 99 10.39 3.18 -4.31
C LEU A 99 10.93 4.43 -3.60
N VAL A 100 11.90 5.06 -4.25
CA VAL A 100 12.66 6.22 -3.75
C VAL A 100 12.74 7.32 -4.81
N PRO A 101 12.97 8.58 -4.42
CA PRO A 101 13.29 9.63 -5.37
C PRO A 101 14.61 9.38 -6.08
N ASP A 102 14.81 9.99 -7.26
CA ASP A 102 16.11 9.96 -7.97
C ASP A 102 17.17 10.90 -7.37
N HIS A 103 16.97 11.30 -6.12
CA HIS A 103 17.89 12.10 -5.34
C HIS A 103 17.99 11.50 -3.93
N LEU A 104 18.85 12.05 -3.09
CA LEU A 104 18.93 11.61 -1.69
C LEU A 104 17.58 11.85 -0.98
N GLY A 105 16.99 10.77 -0.47
CA GLY A 105 15.77 10.84 0.33
C GLY A 105 16.09 11.15 1.79
N LEU A 106 15.23 11.94 2.44
CA LEU A 106 15.40 12.30 3.84
C LEU A 106 14.42 11.54 4.73
N THR A 107 14.88 11.23 5.94
CA THR A 107 14.08 10.65 7.02
C THR A 107 14.38 11.36 8.34
N ILE A 108 13.39 11.42 9.24
CA ILE A 108 13.57 11.85 10.63
C ILE A 108 13.55 10.67 11.60
N ARG A 109 13.20 9.47 11.11
CA ARG A 109 13.18 8.24 11.90
C ARG A 109 14.57 7.63 11.99
N GLU A 110 14.89 7.09 13.16
CA GLU A 110 16.11 6.30 13.37
C GLU A 110 16.07 4.98 12.61
N GLN A 111 14.89 4.38 12.50
CA GLN A 111 14.65 3.09 11.89
C GLN A 111 13.46 3.25 10.91
N PRO A 112 13.67 3.85 9.73
CA PRO A 112 12.61 4.02 8.74
C PRO A 112 12.18 2.70 8.10
N SER A 113 11.09 2.74 7.34
CA SER A 113 10.69 1.66 6.44
C SER A 113 11.27 1.90 5.05
N LEU A 114 11.80 0.84 4.44
CA LEU A 114 12.27 0.84 3.04
C LEU A 114 11.22 0.13 2.18
N TYR A 115 11.04 0.59 0.94
CA TYR A 115 9.98 0.11 0.05
C TYR A 115 10.53 -0.19 -1.34
N TRP A 116 10.12 -1.32 -1.91
CA TRP A 116 10.48 -1.72 -3.28
C TRP A 116 9.29 -2.39 -3.97
N TYR A 117 9.39 -2.52 -5.29
CA TYR A 117 8.40 -3.19 -6.13
C TYR A 117 9.04 -4.35 -6.89
N VAL A 118 8.31 -5.46 -7.01
CA VAL A 118 8.68 -6.65 -7.78
C VAL A 118 7.57 -6.92 -8.80
N SER A 119 7.92 -7.04 -10.09
CA SER A 119 6.90 -7.17 -11.15
C SER A 119 6.14 -8.50 -11.16
N ARG A 120 6.77 -9.59 -10.69
CA ARG A 120 6.15 -10.92 -10.61
C ARG A 120 6.77 -11.78 -9.53
N SER A 121 6.02 -12.76 -9.04
CA SER A 121 6.54 -13.74 -8.09
C SER A 121 7.60 -14.63 -8.73
N ALA A 122 8.66 -14.94 -7.99
CA ALA A 122 9.74 -15.80 -8.45
C ALA A 122 10.47 -16.48 -7.28
N PRO A 123 11.02 -17.69 -7.47
CA PRO A 123 11.75 -18.42 -6.43
C PRO A 123 13.20 -17.91 -6.30
N HIS A 124 13.37 -16.60 -6.17
CA HIS A 124 14.67 -15.95 -6.00
C HIS A 124 14.79 -15.38 -4.60
N ARG A 125 15.98 -15.55 -4.02
CA ARG A 125 16.33 -14.95 -2.72
C ARG A 125 16.47 -13.44 -2.88
N LEU A 126 15.99 -12.71 -1.88
CA LEU A 126 16.12 -11.27 -1.78
C LEU A 126 17.09 -10.92 -0.66
N VAL A 127 18.17 -10.22 -1.01
CA VAL A 127 19.17 -9.73 -0.05
C VAL A 127 18.98 -8.24 0.14
N LEU A 128 18.96 -7.78 1.39
CA LEU A 128 19.00 -6.37 1.75
C LEU A 128 20.40 -6.01 2.24
N THR A 129 21.00 -5.01 1.61
CA THR A 129 22.30 -4.46 2.01
C THR A 129 22.15 -2.98 2.33
N ILE A 130 22.76 -2.52 3.43
CA ILE A 130 22.81 -1.12 3.86
C ILE A 130 24.27 -0.74 4.08
N ASN A 131 24.74 0.21 3.29
CA ASN A 131 26.11 0.73 3.29
C ASN A 131 26.15 2.12 3.89
N HIS A 132 27.28 2.42 4.53
CA HIS A 132 27.63 3.77 4.99
C HIS A 132 29.00 4.11 4.40
N GLU A 133 29.15 5.30 3.79
CA GLU A 133 30.35 5.62 3.00
C GLU A 133 31.65 5.62 3.82
N GLU A 134 31.56 5.83 5.13
CA GLU A 134 32.74 5.81 6.03
C GLU A 134 33.15 4.39 6.47
N LEU A 135 32.39 3.35 6.12
CA LEU A 135 32.65 1.97 6.53
C LEU A 135 33.08 1.10 5.35
N VAL A 136 34.05 0.21 5.60
CA VAL A 136 34.51 -0.77 4.59
C VAL A 136 33.50 -1.91 4.41
N LYS A 137 32.78 -2.27 5.48
CA LYS A 137 31.76 -3.31 5.47
C LYS A 137 30.37 -2.70 5.53
N PRO A 138 29.35 -3.36 4.97
CA PRO A 138 27.97 -2.95 5.15
C PRO A 138 27.60 -2.87 6.63
N VAL A 139 26.75 -1.91 6.96
CA VAL A 139 26.09 -1.80 8.27
C VAL A 139 25.13 -2.98 8.48
N PHE A 140 24.54 -3.45 7.39
CA PHE A 140 23.63 -4.58 7.39
C PHE A 140 23.70 -5.30 6.03
N GLU A 141 23.71 -6.63 6.06
CA GLU A 141 23.56 -7.47 4.87
C GLU A 141 22.95 -8.81 5.29
N GLN A 142 21.71 -9.08 4.86
CA GLN A 142 21.03 -10.35 5.13
C GLN A 142 20.02 -10.71 4.03
N THR A 143 19.80 -12.01 3.83
CA THR A 143 18.64 -12.50 3.08
C THR A 143 17.37 -12.23 3.89
N ILE A 144 16.45 -11.46 3.32
CA ILE A 144 15.19 -11.09 3.95
C ILE A 144 13.99 -11.88 3.40
N ALA A 145 14.16 -12.58 2.28
CA ALA A 145 13.18 -13.51 1.74
C ALA A 145 13.86 -14.60 0.90
N GLU A 146 13.37 -15.84 0.98
CA GLU A 146 13.84 -16.96 0.15
C GLU A 146 13.16 -17.00 -1.23
N THR A 147 11.95 -16.44 -1.30
CA THR A 147 11.15 -16.29 -2.52
C THR A 147 10.54 -14.89 -2.51
N VAL A 148 10.34 -14.31 -3.69
CA VAL A 148 9.68 -13.01 -3.82
C VAL A 148 8.29 -13.15 -4.43
N GLU A 149 7.38 -12.31 -3.96
CA GLU A 149 6.03 -12.19 -4.50
C GLU A 149 5.91 -10.92 -5.36
N ALA A 150 4.97 -10.90 -6.29
CA ALA A 150 4.65 -9.70 -7.06
C ALA A 150 4.10 -8.59 -6.15
N GLY A 151 4.36 -7.32 -6.50
CA GLY A 151 3.76 -6.16 -5.84
C GLY A 151 4.75 -5.30 -5.05
N ILE A 152 4.19 -4.42 -4.21
CA ILE A 152 4.96 -3.52 -3.34
C ILE A 152 5.27 -4.23 -2.03
N HIS A 153 6.54 -4.19 -1.67
CA HIS A 153 7.07 -4.77 -0.45
C HIS A 153 7.68 -3.70 0.43
N SER A 154 7.81 -4.02 1.72
CA SER A 154 8.48 -3.15 2.66
C SER A 154 9.22 -3.93 3.73
N VAL A 155 10.25 -3.31 4.30
CA VAL A 155 10.91 -3.77 5.51
C VAL A 155 11.06 -2.60 6.46
N ASN A 156 10.72 -2.82 7.73
CA ASN A 156 10.98 -1.85 8.79
C ASN A 156 12.37 -2.13 9.38
N LEU A 157 13.25 -1.13 9.37
CA LEU A 157 14.59 -1.29 9.96
C LEU A 157 14.56 -1.57 11.46
N GLN A 158 13.43 -1.29 12.12
CA GLN A 158 13.20 -1.68 13.51
C GLN A 158 13.21 -3.19 13.68
N ASP A 159 12.60 -3.93 12.75
CA ASP A 159 12.50 -5.40 12.82
C ASP A 159 13.87 -6.07 12.61
N LEU A 160 14.77 -5.35 11.94
CA LEU A 160 16.16 -5.77 11.69
C LEU A 160 17.14 -5.22 12.74
N ASN A 161 16.66 -4.44 13.70
CA ASN A 161 17.46 -3.72 14.70
C ASN A 161 18.60 -2.86 14.07
N VAL A 162 18.37 -2.31 12.88
CA VAL A 162 19.29 -1.39 12.20
C VAL A 162 18.93 0.05 12.55
N ARG A 163 19.92 0.86 12.93
CA ARG A 163 19.74 2.26 13.36
C ARG A 163 20.57 3.17 12.49
N LEU A 164 19.92 4.19 11.91
CA LEU A 164 20.60 5.23 11.14
C LEU A 164 21.01 6.35 12.08
N GLU A 165 22.27 6.75 12.00
CA GLU A 165 22.82 7.86 12.77
C GLU A 165 22.34 9.20 12.23
N LEU A 166 22.23 10.19 13.13
CA LEU A 166 21.78 11.53 12.76
C LEU A 166 22.82 12.21 11.85
N GLU A 167 22.33 12.91 10.82
CA GLU A 167 23.12 13.60 9.80
C GLU A 167 24.05 12.70 8.96
N LYS A 168 23.88 11.38 9.04
CA LYS A 168 24.63 10.42 8.23
C LYS A 168 23.83 9.93 7.03
N GLU A 169 24.54 9.74 5.93
CA GLU A 169 24.01 9.23 4.69
C GLU A 169 24.34 7.74 4.53
N TYR A 170 23.35 6.98 4.08
CA TYR A 170 23.45 5.56 3.80
C TYR A 170 22.96 5.29 2.38
N ARG A 171 23.42 4.16 1.82
CA ARG A 171 22.89 3.59 0.59
C ARG A 171 22.32 2.23 0.90
N TRP A 172 21.08 1.99 0.53
CA TRP A 172 20.46 0.69 0.70
C TRP A 172 20.13 0.08 -0.65
N PHE A 173 20.21 -1.24 -0.72
CA PHE A 173 19.97 -2.03 -1.92
C PHE A 173 19.15 -3.26 -1.59
N VAL A 174 18.20 -3.59 -2.46
CA VAL A 174 17.58 -4.90 -2.55
C VAL A 174 18.11 -5.60 -3.80
N GLU A 175 18.53 -6.84 -3.64
CA GLU A 175 19.13 -7.64 -4.69
C GLU A 175 18.40 -8.97 -4.83
N LEU A 176 17.95 -9.26 -6.05
CA LEU A 176 17.43 -10.56 -6.44
C LEU A 176 18.58 -11.43 -6.94
N ALA A 177 18.89 -12.48 -6.18
CA ALA A 177 19.87 -13.48 -6.58
C ALA A 177 19.27 -14.37 -7.68
N LEU A 178 19.53 -14.03 -8.94
CA LEU A 178 19.04 -14.78 -10.10
C LEU A 178 19.87 -16.05 -10.33
N ASP A 179 21.18 -15.96 -10.08
CA ASP A 179 22.14 -17.03 -10.30
C ASP A 179 23.25 -16.93 -9.23
N ALA A 180 23.37 -17.96 -8.39
CA ALA A 180 24.33 -17.97 -7.30
C ALA A 180 25.79 -17.99 -7.79
N ASP A 181 26.03 -18.54 -8.98
CA ASP A 181 27.37 -18.68 -9.55
C ASP A 181 27.77 -17.43 -10.36
N TYR A 182 26.79 -16.58 -10.72
CA TYR A 182 27.02 -15.38 -11.53
C TYR A 182 26.33 -14.14 -10.94
N PRO A 183 26.85 -13.57 -9.84
CA PRO A 183 26.28 -12.37 -9.21
C PRO A 183 26.13 -11.16 -10.13
N ALA A 184 26.93 -11.09 -11.20
CA ALA A 184 26.81 -10.03 -12.22
C ALA A 184 25.45 -10.03 -12.96
N ARG A 185 24.68 -11.10 -12.86
CA ARG A 185 23.33 -11.21 -13.43
C ARG A 185 22.24 -10.79 -12.45
N ASN A 186 22.57 -10.53 -11.19
CA ASN A 186 21.59 -10.20 -10.18
C ASN A 186 20.93 -8.85 -10.47
N THR A 187 19.63 -8.79 -10.21
CA THR A 187 18.87 -7.56 -10.37
C THR A 187 18.94 -6.77 -9.07
N VAL A 188 19.51 -5.57 -9.12
CA VAL A 188 19.71 -4.71 -7.95
C VAL A 188 18.89 -3.43 -8.10
N ALA A 189 18.20 -3.04 -7.04
CA ALA A 189 17.57 -1.73 -6.95
C ALA A 189 17.88 -1.11 -5.59
N GLY A 190 17.97 0.22 -5.52
CA GLY A 190 18.36 0.87 -4.26
C GLY A 190 18.24 2.38 -4.29
N GLY A 191 18.55 2.98 -3.15
CA GLY A 191 18.44 4.41 -2.94
C GLY A 191 19.38 4.97 -1.88
N ARG A 192 19.60 6.28 -1.96
CA ARG A 192 20.27 7.05 -0.91
C ARG A 192 19.27 7.48 0.16
N ILE A 193 19.66 7.40 1.43
CA ILE A 193 18.87 7.84 2.58
C ILE A 193 19.74 8.60 3.56
N LYS A 194 19.26 9.73 4.08
CA LYS A 194 19.91 10.47 5.16
C LYS A 194 18.92 10.73 6.28
N ARG A 195 19.32 10.39 7.50
CA ARG A 195 18.57 10.78 8.69
C ARG A 195 18.92 12.21 9.07
N ILE A 196 17.92 13.06 9.23
CA ILE A 196 18.08 14.44 9.67
C ILE A 196 17.39 14.68 11.01
N ALA A 197 17.78 15.76 11.69
CA ALA A 197 16.99 16.26 12.81
C ALA A 197 15.60 16.72 12.32
N PRO A 198 14.50 16.39 13.04
CA PRO A 198 13.18 16.84 12.66
C PRO A 198 13.06 18.37 12.74
N PRO A 199 12.70 19.06 11.64
CA PRO A 199 12.53 20.51 11.68
C PRO A 199 11.43 20.93 12.66
N GLU A 200 11.67 21.96 13.48
CA GLU A 200 10.68 22.42 14.46
C GLU A 200 9.36 22.85 13.82
N THR A 201 9.42 23.47 12.64
CA THR A 201 8.24 23.87 11.86
C THR A 201 7.41 22.68 11.40
N LEU A 202 8.06 21.55 11.08
CA LEU A 202 7.38 20.30 10.76
C LEU A 202 6.71 19.71 12.01
N LEU A 203 7.43 19.66 13.14
CA LEU A 203 6.90 19.15 14.41
C LEU A 203 5.68 19.97 14.88
N ALA A 204 5.70 21.29 14.73
CA ALA A 204 4.57 22.15 15.03
C ALA A 204 3.33 21.77 14.20
N LYS A 205 3.50 21.61 12.87
CA LYS A 205 2.41 21.16 11.99
C LYS A 205 1.86 19.79 12.38
N LEU A 206 2.73 18.84 12.71
CA LEU A 206 2.33 17.48 13.07
C LEU A 206 1.55 17.40 14.40
N ARG A 207 1.80 18.30 15.35
CA ARG A 207 1.05 18.34 16.63
C ARG A 207 -0.40 18.74 16.45
N GLU A 208 -0.69 19.58 15.45
CA GLU A 208 -2.03 20.08 15.13
C GLU A 208 -2.72 19.25 14.03
N ALA A 209 -1.98 18.32 13.41
CA ALA A 209 -2.44 17.58 12.26
C ALA A 209 -3.50 16.54 12.62
N GLU A 210 -4.54 16.46 11.81
CA GLU A 210 -5.38 15.28 11.78
C GLU A 210 -4.67 14.13 11.05
N ARG A 211 -5.05 12.89 11.35
CA ARG A 211 -4.38 11.67 10.83
C ARG A 211 -4.22 11.69 9.30
N GLN A 212 -5.22 12.19 8.60
CA GLN A 212 -5.26 12.22 7.14
C GLN A 212 -4.40 13.33 6.49
N GLU A 213 -3.89 14.28 7.29
CA GLU A 213 -3.00 15.35 6.80
C GLU A 213 -1.52 14.98 6.90
N VAL A 214 -1.21 13.98 7.71
CA VAL A 214 0.16 13.57 8.05
C VAL A 214 0.97 13.26 6.79
N THR A 215 0.39 12.54 5.82
CA THR A 215 1.05 12.27 4.53
C THR A 215 1.45 13.55 3.82
N SER A 216 0.52 14.48 3.68
CA SER A 216 0.76 15.74 2.96
C SER A 216 1.76 16.64 3.68
N ILE A 217 1.77 16.63 5.02
CA ILE A 217 2.77 17.35 5.81
C ILE A 217 4.18 16.78 5.58
N TYR A 218 4.33 15.46 5.57
CA TYR A 218 5.63 14.83 5.28
C TYR A 218 6.07 15.06 3.84
N SER A 219 5.16 14.94 2.87
CA SER A 219 5.45 15.20 1.45
C SER A 219 5.93 16.64 1.22
N GLU A 220 5.24 17.63 1.79
CA GLU A 220 5.66 19.04 1.68
C GLU A 220 6.96 19.34 2.43
N GLY A 221 7.26 18.56 3.47
CA GLY A 221 8.52 18.63 4.21
C GLY A 221 9.70 17.95 3.53
N GLY A 222 9.49 17.29 2.38
CA GLY A 222 10.54 16.57 1.65
C GLY A 222 10.96 15.24 2.28
N LEU A 223 10.20 14.76 3.28
CA LEU A 223 10.44 13.52 4.01
C LEU A 223 9.78 12.34 3.29
N TRP A 224 10.45 11.85 2.25
CA TRP A 224 9.92 10.81 1.36
C TRP A 224 9.57 9.51 2.10
N TYR A 225 10.48 9.03 2.95
CA TYR A 225 10.31 7.75 3.65
C TYR A 225 9.12 7.81 4.63
N GLU A 226 8.92 8.93 5.32
CA GLU A 226 7.75 9.15 6.17
C GLU A 226 6.46 9.30 5.37
N ALA A 227 6.50 10.03 4.24
CA ALA A 227 5.35 10.20 3.36
C ALA A 227 4.87 8.84 2.82
N LEU A 228 5.77 8.05 2.24
CA LEU A 228 5.45 6.73 1.70
C LEU A 228 4.98 5.75 2.78
N ALA A 229 5.62 5.77 3.96
CA ALA A 229 5.18 4.95 5.08
C ALA A 229 3.79 5.35 5.58
N SER A 230 3.50 6.66 5.66
CA SER A 230 2.19 7.13 6.12
C SER A 230 1.05 6.75 5.18
N ILE A 231 1.24 6.88 3.87
CA ILE A 231 0.21 6.51 2.89
C ILE A 231 0.03 5.00 2.81
N SER A 232 1.11 4.23 2.92
CA SER A 232 1.02 2.76 2.94
C SER A 232 0.24 2.27 4.17
N ASN A 233 0.50 2.85 5.35
CA ASN A 233 -0.28 2.56 6.56
C ASN A 233 -1.78 2.92 6.43
N LEU A 234 -2.13 3.95 5.63
CA LEU A 234 -3.53 4.29 5.37
C LEU A 234 -4.19 3.27 4.45
N ILE A 235 -3.47 2.78 3.43
CA ILE A 235 -3.93 1.70 2.55
C ILE A 235 -4.20 0.42 3.36
N ASP A 236 -3.25 0.01 4.19
CA ASP A 236 -3.36 -1.23 4.99
C ASP A 236 -4.55 -1.19 5.98
N ARG A 237 -4.81 -0.01 6.56
CA ARG A 237 -5.93 0.18 7.50
C ARG A 237 -7.28 0.37 6.82
N HIS A 238 -7.29 0.75 5.55
CA HIS A 238 -8.48 1.07 4.79
C HIS A 238 -8.43 0.48 3.37
N PRO A 239 -8.33 -0.85 3.22
CA PRO A 239 -8.08 -1.50 1.93
C PRO A 239 -9.19 -1.24 0.88
N GLY A 240 -10.41 -0.92 1.30
CA GLY A 240 -11.51 -0.56 0.41
C GLY A 240 -11.60 0.92 0.02
N ASN A 241 -10.67 1.77 0.47
CA ASN A 241 -10.67 3.20 0.13
C ASN A 241 -9.76 3.46 -1.09
N PRO A 242 -10.32 3.78 -2.27
CA PRO A 242 -9.53 3.97 -3.49
C PRO A 242 -8.67 5.25 -3.46
N VAL A 243 -8.95 6.19 -2.56
CA VAL A 243 -8.23 7.48 -2.49
C VAL A 243 -6.76 7.28 -2.15
N TYR A 244 -6.43 6.38 -1.22
CA TYR A 244 -5.06 6.22 -0.75
C TYR A 244 -4.11 5.58 -1.77
N PRO A 245 -4.52 4.51 -2.50
CA PRO A 245 -3.75 4.02 -3.65
C PRO A 245 -3.54 5.10 -4.71
N THR A 246 -4.58 5.86 -5.08
CA THR A 246 -4.45 6.97 -6.05
C THR A 246 -3.44 8.02 -5.58
N TRP A 247 -3.46 8.38 -4.30
CA TRP A 247 -2.49 9.33 -3.74
C TRP A 247 -1.06 8.78 -3.73
N ARG A 248 -0.88 7.48 -3.47
CA ARG A 248 0.42 6.83 -3.56
C ARG A 248 0.94 6.84 -5.00
N ASN A 249 0.10 6.52 -5.98
CA ASN A 249 0.46 6.58 -7.39
C ASN A 249 0.83 8.01 -7.82
N PHE A 250 0.09 9.02 -7.34
CA PHE A 250 0.42 10.42 -7.58
C PHE A 250 1.78 10.83 -6.97
N LEU A 251 2.17 10.27 -5.81
CA LEU A 251 3.51 10.48 -5.27
C LEU A 251 4.60 9.81 -6.12
N PHE A 252 4.34 8.63 -6.67
CA PHE A 252 5.28 7.94 -7.55
C PHE A 252 5.55 8.72 -8.85
N GLN A 253 4.51 9.29 -9.47
CA GLN A 253 4.66 10.14 -10.66
C GLN A 253 5.56 11.35 -10.42
N GLN A 254 5.47 11.97 -9.23
CA GLN A 254 6.29 13.13 -8.88
C GLN A 254 7.78 12.83 -8.72
N VAL A 255 8.16 11.56 -8.64
CA VAL A 255 9.54 11.11 -8.52
C VAL A 255 9.97 10.22 -9.69
N GLU A 256 9.26 10.30 -10.83
CA GLU A 256 9.58 9.56 -12.06
C GLU A 256 9.54 8.02 -11.87
N LEU A 257 8.55 7.54 -11.10
CA LEU A 257 8.23 6.12 -10.93
C LEU A 257 6.91 5.76 -11.64
N ASP A 258 6.67 6.37 -12.80
CA ASP A 258 5.40 6.28 -13.56
C ASP A 258 5.09 4.85 -14.05
N GLU A 259 6.12 4.06 -14.35
CA GLU A 259 5.98 2.64 -14.75
C GLU A 259 5.26 1.84 -13.66
N ILE A 260 5.64 2.07 -12.40
CA ILE A 260 5.07 1.38 -11.25
C ILE A 260 3.64 1.85 -11.00
N ALA A 261 3.38 3.15 -11.14
CA ALA A 261 2.02 3.69 -11.02
C ALA A 261 1.06 3.05 -12.02
N SER A 262 1.52 2.86 -13.27
CA SER A 262 0.73 2.23 -14.34
C SER A 262 0.47 0.74 -14.07
N GLU A 263 1.47 0.00 -13.57
CA GLU A 263 1.32 -1.42 -13.24
C GLU A 263 0.37 -1.66 -12.05
N GLN A 264 0.34 -0.74 -11.08
CA GLN A 264 -0.59 -0.79 -9.95
C GLN A 264 -2.05 -0.63 -10.41
N ASP A 265 -2.30 0.27 -11.36
CA ASP A 265 -3.63 0.52 -11.89
C ASP A 265 -4.15 -0.71 -12.67
N ILE A 266 -3.27 -1.39 -13.42
CA ILE A 266 -3.61 -2.62 -14.14
C ILE A 266 -3.93 -3.75 -13.16
N ALA A 267 -3.11 -3.95 -12.13
CA ALA A 267 -3.35 -5.00 -11.13
C ALA A 267 -4.69 -4.80 -10.38
N GLY A 268 -5.11 -3.55 -10.17
CA GLY A 268 -6.41 -3.22 -9.56
C GLY A 268 -7.64 -3.51 -10.44
N VAL A 269 -7.46 -3.63 -11.77
CA VAL A 269 -8.56 -3.94 -12.71
C VAL A 269 -8.82 -5.45 -12.83
N PHE A 270 -7.83 -6.29 -12.51
CA PHE A 270 -7.93 -7.75 -12.67
C PHE A 270 -8.35 -8.52 -11.40
N ASP A 271 -8.65 -7.85 -10.29
CA ASP A 271 -9.18 -8.48 -9.06
C ASP A 271 -10.73 -8.64 -9.06
N ASP A 272 -11.40 -8.36 -10.19
CA ASP A 272 -12.83 -8.67 -10.33
C ASP A 272 -13.01 -10.15 -10.71
N SER A 273 -13.31 -10.97 -9.71
CA SER A 273 -13.60 -12.41 -9.80
C SER A 273 -14.77 -12.83 -10.70
N THR A 274 -15.18 -12.01 -11.67
CA THR A 274 -16.17 -12.33 -12.69
C THR A 274 -15.53 -12.49 -14.08
N PHE A 275 -14.66 -13.49 -14.24
CA PHE A 275 -14.38 -14.03 -15.56
C PHE A 275 -14.71 -15.53 -15.56
N LEU A 276 -15.98 -15.85 -15.83
CA LEU A 276 -16.34 -17.19 -16.28
C LEU A 276 -15.76 -17.34 -17.71
N PRO A 277 -15.11 -18.48 -18.04
CA PRO A 277 -14.65 -18.71 -19.40
C PRO A 277 -15.87 -18.89 -20.30
N GLY A 278 -16.19 -17.86 -21.08
CA GLY A 278 -17.15 -17.94 -22.18
C GLY A 278 -16.55 -18.76 -23.31
N GLU A 279 -17.33 -19.74 -23.78
CA GLU A 279 -17.04 -20.65 -24.87
C GLU A 279 -16.51 -19.93 -26.12
N TYR A 280 -15.37 -20.39 -26.60
CA TYR A 280 -14.84 -20.03 -27.91
C TYR A 280 -15.60 -20.85 -28.96
N GLU A 281 -16.58 -20.25 -29.63
CA GLU A 281 -17.19 -20.85 -30.81
C GLU A 281 -16.27 -20.57 -32.02
N GLU A 282 -15.63 -21.62 -32.52
CA GLU A 282 -14.89 -21.61 -33.78
C GLU A 282 -15.82 -21.22 -34.94
N SER A 283 -15.56 -20.10 -35.61
CA SER A 283 -16.13 -19.88 -36.93
C SER A 283 -15.14 -19.18 -37.87
N GLY A 284 -14.59 -19.98 -38.79
CA GLY A 284 -14.43 -19.58 -40.19
C GLY A 284 -13.10 -18.96 -40.61
N ILE A 285 -12.10 -19.81 -40.89
CA ILE A 285 -11.00 -19.50 -41.80
C ILE A 285 -11.53 -19.53 -43.25
N PRO A 286 -11.32 -18.51 -44.09
CA PRO A 286 -11.51 -18.65 -45.53
C PRO A 286 -10.25 -19.18 -46.20
N THR A 287 -10.38 -20.38 -46.76
CA THR A 287 -9.41 -21.10 -47.60
C THR A 287 -9.02 -20.30 -48.85
N LEU A 288 -7.72 -20.07 -49.02
CA LEU A 288 -7.12 -19.64 -50.29
C LEU A 288 -7.22 -20.79 -51.32
N VAL A 289 -8.04 -20.60 -52.35
CA VAL A 289 -8.04 -21.44 -53.56
C VAL A 289 -7.50 -20.62 -54.72
N GLY A 290 -6.33 -21.01 -55.20
CA GLY A 290 -5.74 -20.51 -56.43
C GLY A 290 -6.55 -20.93 -57.66
N HIS A 291 -6.61 -20.03 -58.64
CA HIS A 291 -6.98 -20.37 -60.01
C HIS A 291 -5.90 -19.87 -60.96
N THR A 292 -5.22 -20.83 -61.56
CA THR A 292 -4.50 -20.70 -62.82
C THR A 292 -5.48 -20.75 -63.98
N ARG A 293 -5.36 -19.86 -64.97
CA ARG A 293 -5.18 -20.23 -66.40
C ARG A 293 -5.20 -19.04 -67.37
N LYS A 294 -4.22 -19.14 -68.29
CA LYS A 294 -4.10 -18.63 -69.66
C LYS A 294 -3.79 -17.15 -69.86
#